data_AF-Q75UW4-F1
#
_entry.id   AF-Q75UW4-F1
#
_cell.length_a   1.000
_cell.length_b   1.000
_cell.length_c   1.000
_cell.angle_alpha   90.00
_cell.angle_beta   90.00
_cell.angle_gamma   90.00
#
_symmetry.space_group_name_H-M   'P 1'
#
loop_
_entity.id
_entity.type
_entity.pdbx_description
1 polymer ?
#
loop_
_entity_poly.entity_id
_entity_poly.type
_entity_poly.pdbx_seq_one_letter_code
_entity_poly.pdbx_strand_id
1 'polypeptide(L)'
;NVNHETGGLVHVVEQNTANYSHYCDRSQPYGCPAGQSAYYGRGPVQLSWNFNYKAAGDALGVNLLANPNLVQTDAAIAWKTALWYWNTQSGPGTMTPHNAMVNGRGFGETIRS
;
A
#
# COMPACT_ATOMS: atom_id res chain seq x y z
N ASN A 1 -5.63 -5.08 11.49
CA ASN A 1 -4.73 -4.68 10.39
C ASN A 1 -4.89 -3.19 10.10
N VAL A 2 -5.93 -2.71 9.39
CA VAL A 2 -6.09 -1.26 9.11
C VAL A 2 -5.96 -0.34 10.35
N ASN A 3 -6.65 -0.66 11.45
CA ASN A 3 -6.56 0.14 12.68
C ASN A 3 -5.13 0.18 13.25
N HIS A 4 -4.37 -0.92 13.15
CA HIS A 4 -2.98 -1.01 13.59
C HIS A 4 -2.07 -0.12 12.73
N GLU A 5 -2.22 -0.18 11.40
CA GLU A 5 -1.39 0.55 10.44
C GLU A 5 -1.54 2.08 10.50
N THR A 6 -2.67 2.56 11.01
CA THR A 6 -3.04 3.99 10.92
C THR A 6 -3.22 4.66 12.28
N GLY A 7 -2.96 3.95 13.38
CA GLY A 7 -3.30 4.43 14.72
C GLY A 7 -4.80 4.71 14.88
N GLY A 8 -5.63 3.81 14.34
CA GLY A 8 -7.08 3.95 14.36
C GLY A 8 -7.64 4.95 13.34
N LEU A 9 -7.08 4.97 12.12
CA LEU A 9 -7.41 5.89 11.03
C LEU A 9 -7.09 7.37 11.30
N VAL A 10 -6.34 7.66 12.36
CA VAL A 10 -5.88 9.02 12.68
C VAL A 10 -4.83 9.49 11.66
N HIS A 11 -3.98 8.57 11.19
CA HIS A 11 -2.90 8.88 10.26
C HIS A 11 -3.25 8.48 8.82
N VAL A 12 -3.35 9.49 7.96
CA VAL A 12 -3.55 9.31 6.50
C VAL A 12 -2.22 9.06 5.79
N VAL A 13 -1.12 9.57 6.33
CA VAL A 13 0.24 9.46 5.77
C VAL A 13 1.23 9.02 6.85
N GLU A 14 2.34 8.43 6.42
CA GLU A 14 3.47 8.09 7.28
C GLU A 14 3.96 9.32 8.06
N GLN A 15 4.26 9.16 9.35
CA GLN A 15 4.62 10.29 10.20
C GLN A 15 6.09 10.68 10.13
N ASN A 16 6.99 9.72 9.91
CA ASN A 16 8.42 9.99 9.84
C ASN A 16 8.83 10.46 8.45
N THR A 17 8.76 11.77 8.23
CA THR A 17 9.08 12.39 6.93
C THR A 17 10.54 12.20 6.49
N ALA A 18 11.46 11.93 7.43
CA ALA A 18 12.84 11.63 7.09
C ALA A 18 12.97 10.36 6.24
N ASN A 19 12.00 9.43 6.35
CA ASN A 19 12.03 8.18 5.63
C ASN A 19 11.49 8.26 4.19
N TYR A 20 10.84 9.35 3.80
CA TYR A 20 10.07 9.40 2.56
C TYR A 20 10.90 9.08 1.31
N SER A 21 12.18 9.44 1.33
CA SER A 21 13.12 9.22 0.23
C SER A 21 13.56 7.76 0.07
N HIS A 22 13.29 6.88 1.05
CA HIS A 22 13.67 5.47 1.00
C HIS A 22 12.80 4.66 0.04
N TYR A 23 11.54 5.06 -0.16
CA TYR A 23 10.53 4.26 -0.85
C TYR A 23 10.55 4.36 -2.38
N CYS A 24 11.68 4.72 -2.96
CA CYS A 24 11.86 4.76 -4.39
C CYS A 24 12.96 3.76 -4.79
N ASP A 25 12.51 2.60 -5.28
CA ASP A 25 13.38 1.62 -5.90
C ASP A 25 13.72 2.05 -7.33
N ARG A 26 14.93 2.58 -7.50
CA ARG A 26 15.46 3.02 -8.80
C ARG A 26 15.86 1.87 -9.73
N SER A 27 15.90 0.63 -9.24
CA SER A 27 16.15 -0.53 -10.11
C SER A 27 14.95 -0.86 -10.99
N GLN A 28 13.75 -0.36 -10.63
CA GLN A 28 12.56 -0.52 -11.44
C GLN A 28 12.68 0.26 -12.77
N PRO A 29 12.31 -0.33 -13.92
CA PRO A 29 12.50 0.29 -15.23
C PRO A 29 11.66 1.56 -15.43
N TYR A 30 10.56 1.71 -14.68
CA TYR A 30 9.70 2.89 -14.67
C TYR A 30 10.14 3.95 -13.65
N GLY A 31 11.13 3.65 -12.82
CA GLY A 31 11.69 4.56 -11.83
C GLY A 31 10.63 5.18 -10.90
N CYS A 32 10.77 6.49 -10.69
CA CYS A 32 10.02 7.25 -9.69
C CYS A 32 9.51 8.58 -10.28
N PRO A 33 8.55 8.55 -11.23
CA PRO A 33 8.12 9.73 -11.98
C PRO A 33 7.48 10.82 -11.12
N ALA A 34 6.82 10.47 -10.01
CA ALA A 34 6.29 11.44 -9.05
C ALA A 34 7.37 12.07 -8.12
N GLY A 35 8.63 11.63 -8.23
CA GLY A 35 9.75 12.08 -7.40
C GLY A 35 10.26 11.00 -6.43
N GLN A 36 11.52 11.12 -6.01
CA GLN A 36 12.19 10.18 -5.10
C GLN A 36 11.42 9.98 -3.79
N SER A 37 10.91 11.07 -3.23
CA SER A 37 10.27 11.10 -1.90
C SER A 37 8.75 11.05 -1.98
N ALA A 38 8.19 10.48 -3.06
CA ALA A 38 6.75 10.54 -3.33
C ALA A 38 5.99 9.25 -2.97
N TYR A 39 6.66 8.16 -2.59
CA TYR A 39 6.06 6.83 -2.41
C TYR A 39 6.08 6.34 -0.96
N TYR A 40 6.07 7.26 -0.01
CA TYR A 40 5.87 7.00 1.42
C TYR A 40 4.48 6.42 1.71
N GLY A 41 4.31 5.93 2.94
CA GLY A 41 3.06 5.30 3.39
C GLY A 41 1.86 6.23 3.28
N ARG A 42 0.78 5.75 2.63
CA ARG A 42 -0.51 6.43 2.55
C ARG A 42 -1.70 5.50 2.71
N GLY A 43 -2.78 6.04 3.25
CA GLY A 43 -4.08 5.37 3.33
C GLY A 43 -4.15 4.22 4.36
N PRO A 44 -5.20 3.40 4.30
CA PRO A 44 -5.56 2.44 5.35
C PRO A 44 -4.56 1.29 5.55
N VAL A 45 -3.72 1.02 4.56
CA VAL A 45 -2.66 -0.02 4.60
C VAL A 45 -1.27 0.57 4.48
N GLN A 46 -1.12 1.90 4.63
CA GLN A 46 0.15 2.62 4.49
C GLN A 46 0.93 2.18 3.24
N LEU A 47 0.26 2.22 2.07
CA LEU A 47 0.84 1.80 0.78
C LEU A 47 2.15 2.55 0.55
N SER A 48 3.24 1.81 0.40
CA SER A 48 4.61 2.31 0.31
C SER A 48 5.34 1.64 -0.85
N TRP A 49 6.38 2.27 -1.37
CA TRP A 49 7.22 1.85 -2.52
C TRP A 49 6.61 2.07 -3.90
N ASN A 50 7.39 2.65 -4.82
CA ASN A 50 7.00 2.91 -6.21
C ASN A 50 6.42 1.68 -6.94
N PHE A 51 6.96 0.48 -6.72
CA PHE A 51 6.44 -0.74 -7.34
C PHE A 51 5.04 -1.13 -6.84
N ASN A 52 4.73 -0.89 -5.57
CA ASN A 52 3.38 -1.14 -5.03
C ASN A 52 2.38 -0.11 -5.54
N TYR A 53 2.76 1.16 -5.64
CA TYR A 53 1.93 2.19 -6.27
C TYR A 53 1.67 1.84 -7.75
N LYS A 54 2.67 1.32 -8.48
CA LYS A 54 2.47 0.82 -9.85
C LYS A 54 1.49 -0.35 -9.90
N ALA A 55 1.72 -1.40 -9.11
CA ALA A 55 0.89 -2.61 -9.11
C ALA A 55 -0.56 -2.34 -8.68
N ALA A 56 -0.75 -1.54 -7.63
CA ALA A 56 -2.09 -1.11 -7.21
C ALA A 56 -2.78 -0.26 -8.28
N GLY A 57 -2.03 0.67 -8.89
CA GLY A 57 -2.56 1.51 -9.95
C GLY A 57 -3.04 0.73 -11.17
N ASP A 58 -2.25 -0.25 -11.61
CA ASP A 58 -2.59 -1.14 -12.72
C ASP A 58 -3.87 -1.94 -12.43
N ALA A 59 -3.98 -2.51 -11.23
CA ALA A 59 -5.15 -3.30 -10.83
C ALA A 59 -6.42 -2.47 -10.69
N LEU A 60 -6.30 -1.21 -10.29
CA LEU A 60 -7.42 -0.30 -10.06
C LEU A 60 -7.79 0.55 -11.29
N GLY A 61 -6.98 0.52 -12.35
CA GLY A 61 -7.16 1.37 -13.53
C GLY A 61 -6.89 2.86 -13.27
N VAL A 62 -6.03 3.17 -12.28
CA VAL A 62 -5.68 4.54 -11.89
C VAL A 62 -4.16 4.68 -11.86
N ASN A 63 -3.59 5.70 -12.49
CA ASN A 63 -2.13 5.87 -12.52
C ASN A 63 -1.58 6.43 -11.20
N LEU A 64 -1.49 5.55 -10.19
CA LEU A 64 -0.97 5.86 -8.86
C LEU A 64 0.56 6.01 -8.84
N LEU A 65 1.28 5.48 -9.82
CA LEU A 65 2.72 5.71 -9.96
C LEU A 65 3.01 7.19 -10.27
N ALA A 66 2.26 7.80 -11.19
CA ALA A 66 2.40 9.22 -11.49
C ALA A 66 1.68 10.13 -10.48
N ASN A 67 0.60 9.63 -9.84
CA ASN A 67 -0.25 10.41 -8.95
C ASN A 67 -0.42 9.74 -7.56
N PRO A 68 0.67 9.52 -6.80
CA PRO A 68 0.60 8.80 -5.52
C PRO A 68 -0.23 9.54 -4.46
N ASN A 69 -0.35 10.87 -4.57
CA ASN A 69 -1.15 11.69 -3.66
C ASN A 69 -2.65 11.34 -3.69
N LEU A 70 -3.15 10.69 -4.73
CA LEU A 70 -4.55 10.26 -4.77
C LEU A 70 -4.90 9.34 -3.60
N VAL A 71 -3.95 8.55 -3.10
CA VAL A 71 -4.16 7.65 -1.96
C VAL A 71 -4.39 8.41 -0.64
N GLN A 72 -3.95 9.67 -0.54
CA GLN A 72 -4.21 10.51 0.65
C GLN A 72 -5.33 11.55 0.44
N THR A 73 -5.69 11.87 -0.81
CA THR A 73 -6.71 12.91 -1.11
C THR A 73 -8.06 12.35 -1.54
N ASP A 74 -8.13 11.10 -2.01
CA ASP A 74 -9.37 10.45 -2.43
C ASP A 74 -9.62 9.21 -1.56
N ALA A 75 -10.67 9.28 -0.74
CA ALA A 75 -11.01 8.22 0.19
C ALA A 75 -11.40 6.91 -0.51
N ALA A 76 -12.06 6.97 -1.67
CA ALA A 76 -12.43 5.78 -2.42
C ALA A 76 -11.19 5.08 -2.98
N ILE A 77 -10.23 5.84 -3.50
CA ILE A 77 -8.93 5.31 -3.94
C ILE A 77 -8.17 4.71 -2.75
N ALA A 78 -8.13 5.41 -1.61
CA ALA A 78 -7.48 4.93 -0.40
C ALA A 78 -8.04 3.57 0.09
N TRP A 79 -9.36 3.40 0.09
CA TRP A 79 -9.97 2.12 0.44
C TRP A 79 -9.78 1.05 -0.62
N LYS A 80 -9.80 1.41 -1.91
CA LYS A 80 -9.53 0.48 -3.00
C LYS A 80 -8.11 -0.07 -2.95
N THR A 81 -7.10 0.73 -2.59
CA THR A 81 -5.72 0.21 -2.41
C THR A 81 -5.63 -0.74 -1.23
N ALA A 82 -6.34 -0.48 -0.13
CA ALA A 82 -6.41 -1.37 1.02
C ALA A 82 -7.05 -2.73 0.66
N LEU A 83 -8.17 -2.71 -0.07
CA LEU A 83 -8.83 -3.93 -0.53
C LEU A 83 -8.00 -4.67 -1.58
N TRP A 84 -7.32 -3.95 -2.47
CA TRP A 84 -6.39 -4.55 -3.42
C TRP A 84 -5.30 -5.34 -2.69
N TYR A 85 -4.67 -4.76 -1.66
CA TYR A 85 -3.67 -5.45 -0.85
C TYR A 85 -4.25 -6.72 -0.23
N TRP A 86 -5.38 -6.57 0.47
CA TRP A 86 -6.04 -7.65 1.19
C TRP A 86 -6.38 -8.87 0.33
N ASN A 87 -6.79 -8.63 -0.91
CA ASN A 87 -7.32 -9.67 -1.79
C ASN A 87 -6.28 -10.23 -2.76
N THR A 88 -5.16 -9.54 -2.98
CA THR A 88 -4.21 -9.91 -4.05
C THR A 88 -2.76 -10.06 -3.60
N GLN A 89 -2.36 -9.45 -2.48
CA GLN A 89 -0.97 -9.44 -2.03
C GLN A 89 -0.77 -10.42 -0.88
N SER A 90 0.36 -11.13 -0.89
CA SER A 90 0.81 -11.98 0.21
C SER A 90 1.86 -11.30 1.10
N GLY A 91 2.36 -10.13 0.71
CA GLY A 91 3.49 -9.45 1.34
C GLY A 91 4.64 -10.40 1.66
N PRO A 92 5.19 -10.40 2.88
CA PRO A 92 6.24 -11.34 3.30
C PRO A 92 5.72 -12.75 3.65
N GLY A 93 4.40 -12.96 3.63
CA GLY A 93 3.75 -14.24 3.88
C GLY A 93 3.66 -15.12 2.63
N THR A 94 2.85 -16.19 2.74
CA THR A 94 2.70 -17.21 1.69
C THR A 94 1.32 -17.23 1.03
N MET A 95 0.37 -16.41 1.51
CA MET A 95 -0.99 -16.33 0.99
C MET A 95 -1.57 -14.93 1.20
N THR A 96 -2.67 -14.62 0.52
CA THR A 96 -3.38 -13.36 0.73
C THR A 96 -4.13 -13.36 2.07
N PRO A 97 -4.28 -12.19 2.73
CA PRO A 97 -5.13 -12.07 3.90
C PRO A 97 -6.57 -12.55 3.68
N HIS A 98 -7.12 -12.29 2.48
CA HIS A 98 -8.41 -12.84 2.08
C HIS A 98 -8.44 -14.37 2.17
N ASN A 99 -7.49 -15.05 1.52
CA ASN A 99 -7.40 -16.51 1.53
C ASN A 99 -7.14 -17.08 2.92
N ALA A 100 -6.37 -16.38 3.76
CA ALA A 100 -6.17 -16.77 5.14
C ALA A 100 -7.49 -16.84 5.92
N MET A 101 -8.35 -15.84 5.75
CA MET A 101 -9.63 -15.77 6.46
C MET A 101 -10.69 -16.71 5.89
N VAL A 102 -10.91 -16.71 4.57
CA VAL A 102 -11.98 -17.50 3.95
C VAL A 102 -11.71 -19.01 3.98
N ASN A 103 -10.45 -19.42 4.02
CA ASN A 103 -10.06 -20.84 4.12
C ASN A 103 -9.72 -21.30 5.54
N GLY A 104 -10.01 -20.48 6.57
CA GLY A 104 -9.82 -20.86 7.97
C GLY A 104 -8.36 -21.09 8.37
N ARG A 105 -7.39 -20.43 7.71
CA ARG A 105 -5.95 -20.54 8.04
C ARG A 105 -5.55 -19.69 9.26
N GLY A 106 -6.45 -18.85 9.73
CA GLY A 106 -6.31 -18.08 10.98
C GLY A 106 -5.83 -16.65 10.76
N PHE A 107 -6.18 -15.78 11.71
CA PHE A 107 -5.86 -14.34 11.64
C PHE A 107 -4.35 -14.07 11.62
N GLY A 108 -3.53 -14.95 12.21
CA GLY A 108 -2.07 -14.81 12.23
C GLY A 108 -1.42 -14.74 10.83
N GLU A 109 -1.99 -15.41 9.82
CA GLU A 109 -1.47 -15.31 8.45
C GLU A 109 -1.70 -13.91 7.86
N THR A 110 -2.78 -13.22 8.27
CA THR A 110 -3.04 -11.84 7.83
C THR A 110 -2.06 -10.83 8.41
N ILE A 111 -1.38 -11.17 9.52
CA ILE A 111 -0.33 -10.36 10.16
C ILE A 111 1.02 -10.60 9.49
N ARG A 112 1.26 -11.83 9.00
CA ARG A 112 2.44 -12.18 8.19
C ARG A 112 2.36 -11.64 6.77
N SER A 113 1.17 -11.24 6.32
CA SER A 113 0.93 -10.76 4.96
C SER A 113 1.33 -9.32 4.77
#